data_AF-D0P1L2-F1
#
_entry.id   AF-D0P1L2-F1
#
_cell.length_a   1.000
_cell.length_b   1.000
_cell.length_c   1.000
_cell.angle_alpha   90.00
_cell.angle_beta   90.00
_cell.angle_gamma   90.00
#
_symmetry.space_group_name_H-M   'P 1'
#
loop_
_entity.id
_entity.type
_entity.pdbx_description
1 polymer ?
#
loop_
_entity_poly.entity_id
_entity_poly.type
_entity_poly.pdbx_seq_one_letter_code
_entity_poly.pdbx_strand_id
1 'polypeptide(L)'
;MAKDKKKRRRNDKAEVHFDVDATHLEKESWLDGAQPLQSIVFNFPHLGGATEEDVANNQKLLRDFFYSTRRYLHPTHGQALVSLRNTLFYNRWKIQEQAAASGFKLKRTEVFDASIYSGYEPQRTHPASFRGEPPSTTGAHYFIFALDKSVQVVDPRQRVPQDLKANELVCGSAVKKQQEQAKKKTTPPTKMSCQPCGLTFRDVKKYNGHMNSAKHAKKVKALKKKKH
;
A
#
# COMPACT_ATOMS: atom_id res chain seq x y z
N MET A 1 60.95 -10.52 -11.13
CA MET A 1 59.73 -9.67 -11.24
C MET A 1 58.52 -10.47 -10.78
N ALA A 2 57.76 -9.98 -9.81
CA ALA A 2 56.40 -10.47 -9.52
C ALA A 2 55.60 -9.33 -8.86
N LYS A 3 54.80 -8.61 -9.64
CA LYS A 3 53.87 -7.60 -9.10
C LYS A 3 52.58 -8.30 -8.69
N ASP A 4 52.48 -8.67 -7.42
CA ASP A 4 51.24 -9.22 -6.88
C ASP A 4 50.14 -8.16 -6.93
N LYS A 5 49.23 -8.29 -7.91
CA LYS A 5 48.09 -7.40 -8.06
C LYS A 5 47.07 -7.75 -6.98
N LYS A 6 47.24 -7.13 -5.81
CA LYS A 6 46.29 -7.12 -4.69
C LYS A 6 44.90 -6.72 -5.19
N LYS A 7 44.11 -7.72 -5.61
CA LYS A 7 42.78 -7.56 -6.19
C LYS A 7 41.90 -6.92 -5.12
N ARG A 8 41.61 -5.63 -5.27
CA ARG A 8 40.76 -4.85 -4.35
C ARG A 8 39.39 -5.53 -4.30
N ARG A 9 39.19 -6.41 -3.30
CA ARG A 9 37.86 -6.90 -2.94
C ARG A 9 37.05 -5.66 -2.53
N ARG A 10 35.86 -5.52 -3.10
CA ARG A 10 34.96 -4.40 -2.81
C ARG A 10 34.55 -4.48 -1.34
N ASN A 11 34.30 -3.33 -0.74
CA ASN A 11 34.18 -3.19 0.71
C ASN A 11 32.71 -3.36 1.11
N ASP A 12 32.30 -4.59 1.42
CA ASP A 12 30.91 -4.94 1.72
C ASP A 12 30.56 -4.60 3.18
N LYS A 13 30.44 -3.30 3.48
CA LYS A 13 29.86 -2.80 4.74
C LYS A 13 28.42 -2.38 4.52
N ALA A 14 27.49 -3.31 4.73
CA ALA A 14 26.09 -2.98 4.92
C ALA A 14 25.85 -2.58 6.37
N GLU A 15 25.00 -1.58 6.60
CA GLU A 15 24.52 -1.20 7.93
C GLU A 15 23.08 -1.68 8.11
N VAL A 16 22.73 -2.02 9.35
CA VAL A 16 21.38 -2.50 9.71
C VAL A 16 20.87 -1.62 10.84
N HIS A 17 19.80 -0.88 10.56
CA HIS A 17 19.12 0.00 11.49
C HIS A 17 17.74 -0.59 11.82
N PHE A 18 17.35 -0.56 13.09
CA PHE A 18 16.07 -1.06 13.59
C PHE A 18 15.18 0.11 14.02
N ASP A 19 13.87 -0.16 14.21
CA ASP A 19 12.87 0.81 14.65
C ASP A 19 12.71 2.08 13.77
N VAL A 20 13.21 2.01 12.53
CA VAL A 20 13.12 3.07 11.51
C VAL A 20 11.68 3.31 11.06
N ASP A 21 11.17 4.53 11.24
CA ASP A 21 9.87 4.92 10.71
C ASP A 21 10.02 5.45 9.29
N ALA A 22 9.76 4.59 8.31
CA ALA A 22 9.79 4.94 6.88
C ALA A 22 8.78 6.03 6.46
N THR A 23 7.85 6.44 7.34
CA THR A 23 6.97 7.60 7.14
C THR A 23 7.48 8.90 7.76
N HIS A 24 8.58 8.85 8.52
CA HIS A 24 9.25 9.99 9.17
C HIS A 24 10.78 9.86 9.16
N LEU A 25 11.36 9.51 8.02
CA LEU A 25 12.81 9.41 7.81
C LEU A 25 13.58 10.69 8.20
N GLU A 26 12.91 11.84 8.28
CA GLU A 26 13.51 13.08 8.81
C GLU A 26 13.74 13.12 10.33
N LYS A 27 13.44 12.04 11.05
CA LYS A 27 13.83 11.83 12.46
C LYS A 27 15.07 10.93 12.60
N GLU A 28 15.50 10.31 11.50
CA GLU A 28 16.55 9.29 11.46
C GLU A 28 17.91 9.96 11.33
N SER A 29 18.58 10.23 12.46
CA SER A 29 19.85 11.00 12.47
C SER A 29 21.01 10.36 11.69
N TRP A 30 20.94 9.06 11.41
CA TRP A 30 21.91 8.36 10.55
C TRP A 30 21.76 8.71 9.05
N LEU A 31 20.65 9.36 8.66
CA LEU A 31 20.47 9.95 7.33
C LEU A 31 20.94 11.42 7.24
N ASP A 32 21.27 12.07 8.35
CA ASP A 32 21.69 13.48 8.35
C ASP A 32 23.08 13.64 7.70
N GLY A 33 23.14 14.41 6.61
CA GLY A 33 24.35 14.55 5.79
C GLY A 33 24.72 13.31 4.98
N ALA A 34 23.91 12.25 4.99
CA ALA A 34 24.13 11.06 4.18
C ALA A 34 24.05 11.36 2.67
N GLN A 35 24.75 10.56 1.86
CA GLN A 35 24.70 10.70 0.41
C GLN A 35 23.32 10.28 -0.14
N PRO A 36 22.73 11.01 -1.11
CA PRO A 36 21.43 10.68 -1.66
C PRO A 36 21.35 9.26 -2.23
N LEU A 37 20.34 8.51 -1.80
CA LEU A 37 20.10 7.12 -2.11
C LEU A 37 19.65 6.96 -3.57
N GLN A 38 20.25 5.99 -4.28
CA GLN A 38 19.83 5.65 -5.65
C GLN A 38 18.52 4.86 -5.67
N SER A 39 18.23 4.10 -4.62
CA SER A 39 16.99 3.34 -4.48
C SER A 39 16.57 3.28 -3.02
N ILE A 40 15.28 3.47 -2.76
CA ILE A 40 14.63 3.14 -1.49
C ILE A 40 13.55 2.11 -1.80
N VAL A 41 13.56 0.98 -1.11
CA VAL A 41 12.71 -0.18 -1.41
C VAL A 41 11.84 -0.52 -0.21
N PHE A 42 10.52 -0.59 -0.40
CA PHE A 42 9.56 -1.02 0.62
C PHE A 42 8.81 -2.28 0.17
N ASN A 43 9.20 -3.42 0.73
CA ASN A 43 8.61 -4.71 0.38
C ASN A 43 7.34 -4.99 1.20
N PHE A 44 6.19 -5.03 0.52
CA PHE A 44 4.86 -5.31 1.09
C PHE A 44 4.44 -4.47 2.32
N PRO A 45 4.57 -3.13 2.29
CA PRO A 45 4.05 -2.26 3.34
C PRO A 45 2.56 -2.55 3.58
N HIS A 46 2.16 -2.84 4.83
CA HIS A 46 0.79 -3.25 5.14
C HIS A 46 0.48 -3.12 6.64
N LEU A 47 -0.46 -2.24 7.03
CA LEU A 47 -0.88 -2.04 8.42
C LEU A 47 -1.82 -3.13 8.96
N GLY A 48 -2.45 -3.89 8.07
CA GLY A 48 -3.43 -4.91 8.44
C GLY A 48 -4.76 -4.71 7.73
N GLY A 49 -5.74 -5.50 8.18
CA GLY A 49 -7.15 -5.17 7.96
C GLY A 49 -7.80 -5.63 6.65
N ALA A 50 -9.06 -5.26 6.50
CA ALA A 50 -9.95 -5.59 5.38
C ALA A 50 -11.15 -4.63 5.22
N THR A 51 -11.21 -3.56 6.01
CA THR A 51 -12.28 -2.56 6.04
C THR A 51 -11.94 -1.35 5.17
N GLU A 52 -12.89 -0.44 5.02
CA GLU A 52 -12.70 0.85 4.32
C GLU A 52 -11.68 1.74 5.05
N GLU A 53 -11.70 1.71 6.39
CA GLU A 53 -10.75 2.41 7.25
C GLU A 53 -9.33 1.86 7.07
N ASP A 54 -9.19 0.53 7.00
CA ASP A 54 -7.90 -0.11 6.72
C ASP A 54 -7.36 0.29 5.34
N VAL A 55 -8.21 0.39 4.32
CA VAL A 55 -7.81 0.89 2.99
C VAL A 55 -7.31 2.33 3.07
N ALA A 56 -8.01 3.21 3.78
CA ALA A 56 -7.57 4.60 3.99
C ALA A 56 -6.25 4.70 4.78
N ASN A 57 -6.06 3.85 5.79
CA ASN A 57 -4.83 3.78 6.58
C ASN A 57 -3.64 3.29 5.75
N ASN A 58 -3.82 2.28 4.89
CA ASN A 58 -2.77 1.82 3.98
C ASN A 58 -2.48 2.84 2.84
N GLN A 59 -3.50 3.59 2.37
CA GLN A 59 -3.28 4.73 1.47
C GLN A 59 -2.43 5.83 2.14
N LYS A 60 -2.74 6.16 3.41
CA LYS A 60 -1.94 7.10 4.21
C LYS A 60 -0.50 6.63 4.40
N LEU A 61 -0.29 5.35 4.77
CA LEU A 61 1.05 4.76 4.90
C LEU A 61 1.89 4.99 3.64
N LEU A 62 1.33 4.66 2.46
CA LEU A 62 2.04 4.83 1.19
C LEU A 62 2.34 6.30 0.89
N ARG A 63 1.38 7.19 1.07
CA ARG A 63 1.54 8.63 0.80
C ARG A 63 2.61 9.26 1.69
N ASP A 64 2.58 8.95 2.98
CA ASP A 64 3.52 9.51 3.96
C ASP A 64 4.94 8.94 3.73
N PHE A 65 5.06 7.65 3.37
CA PHE A 65 6.31 7.04 2.92
C PHE A 65 6.88 7.74 1.67
N PHE A 66 6.07 7.93 0.62
CA PHE A 66 6.53 8.63 -0.57
C PHE A 66 6.96 10.05 -0.20
N TYR A 67 6.17 10.81 0.57
CA TYR A 67 6.56 12.15 0.99
C TYR A 67 7.91 12.18 1.74
N SER A 68 8.09 11.33 2.74
CA SER A 68 9.28 11.34 3.59
C SER A 68 10.55 10.94 2.81
N THR A 69 10.45 9.96 1.90
CA THR A 69 11.59 9.52 1.06
C THR A 69 12.13 10.56 0.08
N ARG A 70 11.36 11.61 -0.28
CA ARG A 70 11.72 12.57 -1.35
C ARG A 70 13.09 13.21 -1.17
N ARG A 71 13.41 13.65 0.05
CA ARG A 71 14.65 14.39 0.36
C ARG A 71 15.90 13.49 0.38
N TYR A 72 15.71 12.18 0.50
CA TYR A 72 16.77 11.18 0.60
C TYR A 72 17.12 10.52 -0.71
N LEU A 73 16.33 10.73 -1.77
CA LEU A 73 16.59 10.15 -3.10
C LEU A 73 17.50 11.04 -3.96
N HIS A 74 18.36 10.40 -4.75
CA HIS A 74 19.19 11.09 -5.73
C HIS A 74 18.33 11.86 -6.74
N PRO A 75 18.52 13.18 -6.93
CA PRO A 75 17.52 14.06 -7.56
C PRO A 75 17.29 13.83 -9.06
N THR A 76 18.11 13.02 -9.75
CA THR A 76 17.94 12.69 -11.18
C THR A 76 17.81 11.20 -11.46
N HIS A 77 18.26 10.34 -10.54
CA HIS A 77 18.42 8.90 -10.76
C HIS A 77 17.76 8.06 -9.66
N GLY A 78 17.44 8.68 -8.52
CA GLY A 78 16.82 8.05 -7.37
C GLY A 78 15.45 7.47 -7.70
N GLN A 79 15.19 6.28 -7.15
CA GLN A 79 13.95 5.54 -7.37
C GLN A 79 13.32 5.11 -6.04
N ALA A 80 12.01 5.26 -5.92
CA ALA A 80 11.23 4.60 -4.86
C ALA A 80 10.60 3.34 -5.45
N LEU A 81 10.88 2.18 -4.86
CA LEU A 81 10.33 0.89 -5.26
C LEU A 81 9.40 0.39 -4.17
N VAL A 82 8.17 0.03 -4.52
CA VAL A 82 7.22 -0.57 -3.57
C VAL A 82 6.69 -1.88 -4.14
N SER A 83 6.82 -2.96 -3.38
CA SER A 83 6.38 -4.29 -3.80
C SER A 83 4.99 -4.58 -3.24
N LEU A 84 3.98 -4.76 -4.09
CA LEU A 84 2.62 -5.10 -3.68
C LEU A 84 2.10 -6.33 -4.42
N ARG A 85 1.16 -7.07 -3.82
CA ARG A 85 0.42 -8.14 -4.51
C ARG A 85 -0.65 -7.52 -5.42
N ASN A 86 -0.88 -8.10 -6.59
CA ASN A 86 -2.00 -7.71 -7.44
C ASN A 86 -3.30 -8.42 -6.98
N THR A 87 -4.02 -7.82 -6.03
CA THR A 87 -5.35 -8.28 -5.60
C THR A 87 -6.31 -7.11 -5.43
N LEU A 88 -7.62 -7.37 -5.45
CA LEU A 88 -8.64 -6.34 -5.27
C LEU A 88 -8.46 -5.51 -3.99
N PHE A 89 -7.85 -6.05 -2.93
CA PHE A 89 -7.60 -5.27 -1.71
C PHE A 89 -6.44 -4.27 -1.90
N TYR A 90 -5.29 -4.73 -2.40
CA TYR A 90 -4.13 -3.87 -2.67
C TYR A 90 -4.41 -2.84 -3.78
N ASN A 91 -5.18 -3.22 -4.81
CA ASN A 91 -5.49 -2.34 -5.94
C ASN A 91 -6.34 -1.13 -5.50
N ARG A 92 -7.09 -1.25 -4.38
CA ARG A 92 -7.83 -0.14 -3.77
C ARG A 92 -6.95 0.85 -3.01
N TRP A 93 -5.69 0.53 -2.75
CA TRP A 93 -4.74 1.45 -2.12
C TRP A 93 -4.20 2.51 -3.09
N LYS A 94 -4.50 2.38 -4.38
CA LYS A 94 -4.25 3.41 -5.39
C LYS A 94 -2.82 3.96 -5.35
N ILE A 95 -1.83 3.06 -5.33
CA ILE A 95 -0.42 3.42 -5.09
C ILE A 95 0.10 4.53 -6.01
N GLN A 96 -0.29 4.53 -7.29
CA GLN A 96 0.09 5.60 -8.24
C GLN A 96 -0.48 6.98 -7.84
N GLU A 97 -1.69 7.04 -7.29
CA GLU A 97 -2.31 8.28 -6.82
C GLU A 97 -1.61 8.79 -5.56
N GLN A 98 -1.26 7.90 -4.62
CA GLN A 98 -0.51 8.26 -3.40
C GLN A 98 0.92 8.73 -3.70
N ALA A 99 1.56 8.11 -4.70
CA ALA A 99 2.86 8.52 -5.22
C ALA A 99 2.78 9.89 -5.93
N ALA A 100 1.79 10.09 -6.80
CA ALA A 100 1.59 11.34 -7.53
C ALA A 100 1.30 12.52 -6.61
N ALA A 101 0.44 12.34 -5.59
CA ALA A 101 0.19 13.33 -4.54
C ALA A 101 1.47 13.72 -3.77
N SER A 102 2.47 12.84 -3.75
CA SER A 102 3.77 13.02 -3.11
C SER A 102 4.87 13.44 -4.10
N GLY A 103 4.52 13.86 -5.33
CA GLY A 103 5.48 14.29 -6.33
C GLY A 103 6.37 13.17 -6.86
N PHE A 104 5.78 12.03 -7.17
CA PHE A 104 6.40 10.92 -7.90
C PHE A 104 5.58 10.54 -9.13
N LYS A 105 6.26 10.02 -10.15
CA LYS A 105 5.64 9.36 -11.30
C LYS A 105 6.09 7.92 -11.42
N LEU A 106 5.16 7.05 -11.81
CA LEU A 106 5.48 5.66 -12.13
C LEU A 106 6.35 5.65 -13.40
N LYS A 107 7.51 5.01 -13.34
CA LYS A 107 8.34 4.73 -14.52
C LYS A 107 7.90 3.44 -15.21
N ARG A 108 7.73 2.37 -14.43
CA ARG A 108 7.39 1.02 -14.89
C ARG A 108 6.98 0.12 -13.73
N THR A 109 6.42 -1.04 -14.05
CA THR A 109 6.23 -2.16 -13.12
C THR A 109 7.08 -3.35 -13.55
N GLU A 110 7.62 -4.09 -12.58
CA GLU A 110 8.37 -5.33 -12.80
C GLU A 110 7.79 -6.44 -11.92
N VAL A 111 7.98 -7.71 -12.27
CA VAL A 111 7.55 -8.84 -11.43
C VAL A 111 8.40 -8.85 -10.16
N PHE A 112 7.79 -9.11 -9.01
CA PHE A 112 8.52 -9.28 -7.76
C PHE A 112 9.30 -10.60 -7.77
N ASP A 113 10.62 -10.50 -7.83
CA ASP A 113 11.54 -11.61 -7.61
C ASP A 113 12.05 -11.57 -6.17
N ALA A 114 11.83 -12.65 -5.42
CA ALA A 114 12.33 -12.83 -4.07
C ALA A 114 13.81 -13.26 -4.04
N SER A 115 14.29 -13.93 -5.10
CA SER A 115 15.62 -14.57 -5.13
C SER A 115 16.78 -13.59 -5.14
N ILE A 116 16.52 -12.32 -5.52
CA ILE A 116 17.50 -11.23 -5.45
C ILE A 116 17.85 -10.84 -4.00
N TYR A 117 17.03 -11.23 -3.02
CA TYR A 117 17.25 -10.99 -1.61
C TYR A 117 17.65 -12.31 -0.92
N SER A 118 18.94 -12.44 -0.59
CA SER A 118 19.43 -13.61 0.12
C SER A 118 18.74 -13.79 1.48
N GLY A 119 18.15 -14.96 1.71
CA GLY A 119 17.40 -15.27 2.94
C GLY A 119 16.03 -14.61 3.07
N TYR A 120 15.46 -14.03 2.00
CA TYR A 120 14.14 -13.40 2.08
C TYR A 120 13.00 -14.43 2.16
N GLU A 121 12.32 -14.42 3.28
CA GLU A 121 11.07 -15.16 3.50
C GLU A 121 9.92 -14.19 3.80
N PRO A 122 8.73 -14.38 3.20
CA PRO A 122 7.54 -13.64 3.60
C PRO A 122 7.22 -13.91 5.08
N GLN A 123 6.91 -12.87 5.87
CA GLN A 123 6.57 -13.02 7.28
C GLN A 123 5.24 -12.33 7.61
N ARG A 124 4.61 -12.73 8.71
CA ARG A 124 3.38 -12.10 9.24
C ARG A 124 3.71 -11.31 10.51
N THR A 125 3.32 -10.04 10.54
CA THR A 125 3.40 -9.20 11.73
C THR A 125 2.37 -9.63 12.80
N HIS A 126 2.63 -9.29 14.07
CA HIS A 126 1.66 -9.47 15.15
C HIS A 126 0.43 -8.56 14.92
N PRO A 127 -0.82 -9.00 15.22
CA PRO A 127 -1.24 -10.29 15.77
C PRO A 127 -1.53 -11.37 14.70
N ALA A 128 -1.18 -11.11 13.44
CA ALA A 128 -1.44 -12.05 12.34
C ALA A 128 -0.46 -13.24 12.28
N SER A 129 0.67 -13.18 13.00
CA SER A 129 1.67 -14.27 13.10
C SER A 129 1.05 -15.65 13.37
N PHE A 130 0.07 -15.73 14.27
CA PHE A 130 -0.63 -16.98 14.62
C PHE A 130 -1.60 -17.51 13.54
N ARG A 131 -1.78 -16.84 12.40
CA ARG A 131 -2.74 -17.22 11.35
C ARG A 131 -2.18 -18.24 10.34
N GLY A 132 -1.07 -18.90 10.68
CA GLY A 132 -0.36 -19.86 9.83
C GLY A 132 0.37 -19.17 8.66
N GLU A 133 0.77 -19.96 7.67
CA GLU A 133 1.63 -19.54 6.56
C GLU A 133 1.37 -18.12 6.03
N PRO A 134 2.44 -17.32 5.77
CA PRO A 134 2.32 -16.03 5.11
C PRO A 134 1.68 -16.20 3.72
N PRO A 135 0.94 -15.21 3.20
CA PRO A 135 0.39 -15.32 1.85
C PRO A 135 1.54 -15.27 0.82
N SER A 136 1.43 -16.03 -0.27
CA SER A 136 2.46 -16.06 -1.32
C SER A 136 2.75 -14.68 -1.92
N THR A 137 3.98 -14.50 -2.43
CA THR A 137 4.41 -13.36 -3.25
C THR A 137 4.17 -13.58 -4.75
N THR A 138 3.68 -14.76 -5.18
CA THR A 138 3.32 -15.05 -6.57
C THR A 138 2.39 -13.97 -7.16
N GLY A 139 2.76 -13.39 -8.30
CA GLY A 139 2.00 -12.33 -8.96
C GLY A 139 2.10 -10.95 -8.28
N ALA A 140 2.98 -10.78 -7.30
CA ALA A 140 3.38 -9.46 -6.82
C ALA A 140 4.27 -8.74 -7.83
N HIS A 141 4.30 -7.42 -7.74
CA HIS A 141 5.04 -6.54 -8.64
C HIS A 141 5.77 -5.45 -7.85
N TYR A 142 6.97 -5.10 -8.31
CA TYR A 142 7.61 -3.83 -7.99
C TYR A 142 6.90 -2.72 -8.77
N PHE A 143 6.43 -1.70 -8.07
CA PHE A 143 6.04 -0.41 -8.66
C PHE A 143 7.21 0.54 -8.52
N ILE A 144 7.82 0.93 -9.65
CA ILE A 144 9.08 1.67 -9.69
C ILE A 144 8.79 3.13 -10.04
N PHE A 145 8.99 4.02 -9.08
CA PHE A 145 8.72 5.45 -9.18
C PHE A 145 10.01 6.26 -9.30
N ALA A 146 9.92 7.44 -9.88
CA ALA A 146 10.94 8.48 -9.81
C ALA A 146 10.31 9.81 -9.39
N LEU A 147 11.12 10.69 -8.81
CA LEU A 147 10.69 12.04 -8.43
C LEU A 147 10.12 12.80 -9.65
N ASP A 148 8.98 13.45 -9.44
CA ASP A 148 8.46 14.46 -10.35
C ASP A 148 8.70 15.85 -9.77
N LYS A 149 9.54 16.62 -10.47
CA LYS A 149 9.93 17.98 -10.09
C LYS A 149 8.92 19.04 -10.53
N SER A 150 7.93 18.68 -11.35
CA SER A 150 6.88 19.63 -11.77
C SER A 150 5.82 19.87 -10.69
N VAL A 151 5.73 18.98 -9.69
CA VAL A 151 4.72 19.04 -8.64
C VAL A 151 5.28 19.72 -7.39
N GLN A 152 4.66 20.84 -6.99
CA GLN A 152 4.83 21.35 -5.63
C GLN A 152 4.04 20.47 -4.66
N VAL A 153 4.71 19.95 -3.63
CA VAL A 153 4.16 18.96 -2.69
C VAL A 153 4.13 19.54 -1.29
N VAL A 154 2.93 19.63 -0.73
CA VAL A 154 2.70 19.97 0.69
C VAL A 154 2.86 18.70 1.54
N ASP A 155 3.31 18.84 2.79
CA ASP A 155 3.42 17.70 3.71
C ASP A 155 2.02 17.14 4.05
N PRO A 156 1.69 15.89 3.66
CA PRO A 156 0.37 15.30 3.91
C PRO A 156 0.11 14.96 5.39
N ARG A 157 1.12 15.12 6.25
CA ARG A 157 1.08 14.84 7.69
C ARG A 157 0.81 16.10 8.51
N GLN A 158 0.97 17.29 7.92
CA GLN A 158 0.58 18.55 8.57
C GLN A 158 -0.94 18.61 8.75
N ARG A 159 -1.38 18.84 9.99
CA ARG A 159 -2.79 19.15 10.27
C ARG A 159 -3.06 20.59 9.84
N VAL A 160 -3.82 20.77 8.76
CA VAL A 160 -4.46 22.05 8.48
C VAL A 160 -5.44 22.33 9.63
N PRO A 161 -5.40 23.49 10.30
CA PRO A 161 -6.44 23.89 11.25
C PRO A 161 -7.80 23.87 10.56
N GLN A 162 -8.83 23.31 11.22
CA GLN A 162 -10.18 23.18 10.64
C GLN A 162 -10.98 24.50 10.70
N ASP A 163 -10.36 25.61 10.34
CA ASP A 163 -10.94 26.97 10.40
C ASP A 163 -10.78 27.73 9.07
N LEU A 164 -11.39 27.20 8.01
CA LEU A 164 -11.85 28.00 6.87
C LEU A 164 -13.21 27.47 6.37
N LYS A 165 -14.29 27.97 6.98
CA LYS A 165 -15.64 27.87 6.41
C LYS A 165 -15.88 29.03 5.44
N ALA A 166 -16.39 28.68 4.25
CA ALA A 166 -17.27 29.46 3.37
C ALA A 166 -17.05 30.98 3.18
N ASN A 167 -16.67 31.37 1.95
CA ASN A 167 -17.38 32.34 1.08
C ASN A 167 -16.79 32.22 -0.36
N GLU A 168 -17.59 31.89 -1.39
CA GLU A 168 -18.20 32.80 -2.40
C GLU A 168 -17.20 33.38 -3.44
N LEU A 169 -17.47 33.63 -4.74
CA LEU A 169 -18.68 33.72 -5.60
C LEU A 169 -18.38 33.08 -7.01
N VAL A 170 -19.25 32.26 -7.62
CA VAL A 170 -20.35 32.55 -8.61
C VAL A 170 -19.97 32.74 -10.09
N CYS A 171 -20.55 31.89 -10.97
CA CYS A 171 -21.28 32.17 -12.24
C CYS A 171 -21.37 30.84 -13.04
N GLY A 172 -22.45 30.35 -13.65
CA GLY A 172 -23.88 30.68 -13.75
C GLY A 172 -24.61 29.41 -14.28
N SER A 173 -25.89 29.33 -14.67
CA SER A 173 -27.02 30.26 -14.70
C SER A 173 -28.34 29.46 -14.61
N ALA A 174 -29.49 30.11 -14.42
CA ALA A 174 -30.76 29.44 -14.07
C ALA A 174 -31.65 28.98 -15.24
N VAL A 175 -32.32 27.83 -15.08
CA VAL A 175 -33.60 27.49 -15.75
C VAL A 175 -34.57 26.90 -14.71
N LYS A 176 -35.87 27.14 -14.88
CA LYS A 176 -36.92 27.08 -13.83
C LYS A 176 -37.65 25.73 -13.71
N LYS A 177 -38.14 25.48 -12.48
CA LYS A 177 -39.40 24.79 -12.09
C LYS A 177 -39.77 23.45 -12.77
N GLN A 178 -39.97 22.43 -11.94
CA GLN A 178 -41.33 22.01 -11.51
C GLN A 178 -41.26 21.06 -10.30
N GLN A 179 -42.36 20.97 -9.53
CA GLN A 179 -42.51 20.09 -8.38
C GLN A 179 -43.03 18.73 -8.86
N GLU A 180 -42.63 17.61 -8.24
CA GLU A 180 -43.58 16.57 -7.80
C GLU A 180 -42.95 15.51 -6.88
N GLN A 181 -43.81 14.86 -6.09
CA GLN A 181 -43.44 13.92 -5.03
C GLN A 181 -43.44 12.48 -5.57
N ALA A 182 -42.34 11.72 -5.43
CA ALA A 182 -42.42 10.26 -5.58
C ALA A 182 -41.30 9.45 -4.87
N LYS A 183 -41.74 8.66 -3.89
CA LYS A 183 -41.30 7.28 -3.61
C LYS A 183 -39.80 7.03 -3.36
N LYS A 184 -39.50 7.01 -2.06
CA LYS A 184 -38.52 6.14 -1.38
C LYS A 184 -38.44 4.73 -2.04
N LYS A 185 -37.51 4.51 -2.97
CA LYS A 185 -37.25 3.18 -3.57
C LYS A 185 -36.22 2.42 -2.74
N THR A 186 -36.71 1.58 -1.83
CA THR A 186 -35.91 0.50 -1.24
C THR A 186 -35.38 -0.42 -2.33
N THR A 187 -34.05 -0.48 -2.49
CA THR A 187 -33.41 -1.52 -3.29
C THR A 187 -33.71 -2.90 -2.69
N PRO A 188 -34.00 -3.93 -3.52
CA PRO A 188 -34.27 -5.27 -3.01
C PRO A 188 -33.01 -5.84 -2.34
N PRO A 189 -33.14 -6.59 -1.23
CA PRO A 189 -31.99 -7.09 -0.49
C PRO A 189 -31.26 -8.17 -1.28
N THR A 190 -30.07 -7.86 -1.78
CA THR A 190 -29.17 -8.78 -2.49
C THR A 190 -28.79 -9.94 -1.58
N LYS A 191 -29.48 -11.09 -1.71
CA LYS A 191 -29.16 -12.32 -0.98
C LYS A 191 -27.85 -12.89 -1.52
N MET A 192 -26.78 -12.84 -0.74
CA MET A 192 -25.50 -13.48 -1.07
C MET A 192 -25.38 -14.81 -0.34
N SER A 193 -24.84 -15.85 -0.99
CA SER A 193 -24.75 -17.19 -0.43
C SER A 193 -23.32 -17.74 -0.44
N CYS A 194 -22.98 -18.52 0.58
CA CYS A 194 -21.74 -19.26 0.67
C CYS A 194 -22.00 -20.75 0.43
N GLN A 195 -21.73 -21.23 -0.79
CA GLN A 195 -21.88 -22.66 -1.13
C GLN A 195 -21.07 -23.60 -0.21
N PRO A 196 -19.78 -23.35 0.12
CA PRO A 196 -19.02 -24.21 1.04
C PRO A 196 -19.60 -24.33 2.45
N CYS A 197 -20.37 -23.34 2.93
CA CYS A 197 -20.90 -23.34 4.28
C CYS A 197 -22.42 -23.59 4.36
N GLY A 198 -23.16 -23.43 3.27
CA GLY A 198 -24.62 -23.51 3.22
C GLY A 198 -25.35 -22.28 3.79
N LEU A 199 -24.63 -21.16 3.98
CA LEU A 199 -25.15 -19.97 4.65
C LEU A 199 -25.59 -18.91 3.64
N THR A 200 -26.70 -18.23 3.93
CA THR A 200 -27.20 -17.08 3.16
C THR A 200 -27.19 -15.81 4.01
N PHE A 201 -26.87 -14.69 3.38
CA PHE A 201 -26.65 -13.40 4.01
C PHE A 201 -27.44 -12.33 3.25
N ARG A 202 -28.06 -11.41 4.00
CA ARG A 202 -28.75 -10.22 3.45
C ARG A 202 -27.96 -8.93 3.70
N ASP A 203 -26.76 -9.06 4.25
CA ASP A 203 -25.88 -7.96 4.65
C ASP A 203 -24.45 -8.26 4.16
N VAL A 204 -23.84 -7.27 3.50
CA VAL A 204 -22.52 -7.41 2.86
C VAL A 204 -21.39 -7.54 3.88
N LYS A 205 -21.46 -6.82 5.00
CA LYS A 205 -20.44 -6.87 6.06
C LYS A 205 -20.45 -8.25 6.74
N LYS A 206 -21.64 -8.83 6.99
CA LYS A 206 -21.79 -10.18 7.56
C LYS A 206 -21.29 -11.28 6.60
N TYR A 207 -21.54 -11.16 5.30
CA TYR A 207 -20.99 -12.07 4.31
C TYR A 207 -19.45 -12.00 4.25
N ASN A 208 -18.89 -10.79 4.18
CA ASN A 208 -17.43 -10.59 4.13
C ASN A 208 -16.75 -11.07 5.42
N GLY A 209 -17.33 -10.79 6.59
CA GLY A 209 -16.88 -11.32 7.87
C GLY A 209 -16.93 -12.85 7.94
N HIS A 210 -17.96 -13.47 7.33
CA HIS A 210 -18.04 -14.93 7.21
C HIS A 210 -16.93 -15.49 6.30
N MET A 211 -16.73 -14.95 5.10
CA MET A 211 -15.65 -15.34 4.17
C MET A 211 -14.27 -15.33 4.84
N ASN A 212 -14.00 -14.27 5.63
CA ASN A 212 -12.73 -14.08 6.32
C ASN A 212 -12.62 -14.84 7.66
N SER A 213 -13.65 -15.63 8.04
CA SER A 213 -13.66 -16.35 9.31
C SER A 213 -12.81 -17.62 9.29
N ALA A 214 -12.12 -17.91 10.39
CA ALA A 214 -11.37 -19.16 10.56
C ALA A 214 -12.27 -20.41 10.44
N LYS A 215 -13.56 -20.31 10.79
CA LYS A 215 -14.57 -21.38 10.61
C LYS A 215 -14.82 -21.66 9.12
N HIS A 216 -14.98 -20.62 8.30
CA HIS A 216 -15.11 -20.75 6.84
C HIS A 216 -13.84 -21.37 6.22
N ALA A 217 -12.66 -20.83 6.56
CA ALA A 217 -11.38 -21.32 6.04
C ALA A 217 -11.13 -22.81 6.36
N LYS A 218 -11.47 -23.26 7.59
CA LYS A 218 -11.42 -24.68 7.97
C LYS A 218 -12.38 -25.54 7.12
N LYS A 219 -13.62 -25.09 6.91
CA LYS A 219 -14.63 -25.84 6.12
C LYS A 219 -14.24 -25.96 4.64
N VAL A 220 -13.69 -24.91 4.03
CA VAL A 220 -13.15 -24.95 2.65
C VAL A 220 -11.96 -25.91 2.54
N LYS A 221 -11.01 -25.89 3.49
CA LYS A 221 -9.88 -26.83 3.51
C LYS A 221 -10.35 -28.29 3.66
N ALA A 222 -11.34 -28.55 4.51
CA ALA A 222 -11.91 -29.89 4.68
C ALA A 222 -12.62 -30.41 3.42
N LEU A 223 -13.34 -29.55 2.68
CA LEU A 223 -13.98 -29.92 1.41
C LEU A 223 -12.96 -30.20 0.30
N LYS A 224 -11.86 -29.44 0.24
CA LYS A 224 -10.77 -29.72 -0.72
C LYS A 224 -10.07 -31.06 -0.44
N LYS A 225 -9.88 -31.43 0.83
CA LYS A 225 -9.31 -32.73 1.23
C LYS A 225 -10.20 -33.95 0.97
N LYS A 226 -11.49 -33.77 0.64
CA LYS A 226 -12.43 -34.85 0.29
C LYS A 226 -12.65 -35.01 -1.22
N LYS A 227 -11.89 -34.28 -2.05
CA LYS A 227 -11.95 -34.33 -3.52
C LYS A 227 -10.71 -34.95 -4.18
N HIS A 228 -9.85 -35.53 -3.35
CA HIS A 228 -8.80 -36.49 -3.65
C HIS A 228 -9.07 -37.74 -2.82
#